data_AF-A0A268TY19-F1
#
_entry.id   AF-A0A268TY19-F1
#
_cell.length_a   1.000
_cell.length_b   1.000
_cell.length_c   1.000
_cell.angle_alpha   90.00
_cell.angle_beta   90.00
_cell.angle_gamma   90.00
#
_symmetry.space_group_name_H-M   'P 1'
#
loop_
_entity.id
_entity.type
_entity.pdbx_description
1 polymer ?
#
loop_
_entity_poly.entity_id
_entity_poly.type
_entity_poly.pdbx_seq_one_letter_code
_entity_poly.pdbx_strand_id
1 'polypeptide(L)'
;METSNEIEAKHPLLTELLERAKGSLENEEEVSEAVATRALKEMEEAVLNKKVPNFIKLDFAMVRLKLWLKIGLSEEDEMLLNKALKAIENAPLIQEEGLESAKCYLVKEREFLI
;
A
#
# COMPACT_ATOMS: atom_id res chain seq x y z
N MET A 1 -32.43 4.90 12.05
CA MET A 1 -31.90 5.22 10.70
C MET A 1 -30.56 5.85 10.94
N GLU A 2 -29.52 5.04 10.94
CA GLU A 2 -28.15 5.48 11.24
C GLU A 2 -27.63 6.31 10.08
N THR A 3 -27.18 7.51 10.43
CA THR A 3 -26.49 8.45 9.57
C THR A 3 -25.03 8.01 9.42
N SER A 4 -24.64 7.56 8.22
CA SER A 4 -23.24 7.51 7.84
C SER A 4 -23.08 8.25 6.52
N ASN A 5 -22.79 9.53 6.69
CA ASN A 5 -22.35 10.45 5.66
C ASN A 5 -20.90 10.06 5.30
N GLU A 6 -20.70 8.91 4.67
CA GLU A 6 -19.42 8.55 4.08
C GLU A 6 -19.36 9.18 2.69
N ILE A 7 -18.99 10.45 2.66
CA ILE A 7 -18.23 10.95 1.53
C ILE A 7 -16.94 10.12 1.58
N GLU A 8 -16.90 8.96 0.91
CA GLU A 8 -15.68 8.17 0.72
C GLU A 8 -14.64 9.15 0.15
N ALA A 9 -13.72 9.59 1.01
CA ALA A 9 -12.63 10.43 0.56
C ALA A 9 -11.86 9.62 -0.47
N LYS A 10 -11.91 10.04 -1.74
CA LYS A 10 -11.24 9.33 -2.83
C LYS A 10 -9.79 9.07 -2.43
N HIS A 11 -9.37 7.80 -2.49
CA HIS A 11 -8.03 7.40 -2.09
C HIS A 11 -6.99 8.23 -2.87
N PRO A 12 -5.93 8.76 -2.24
CA PRO A 12 -5.00 9.69 -2.89
C PRO A 12 -4.28 9.08 -4.10
N LEU A 13 -4.13 7.76 -4.13
CA LEU A 13 -3.51 7.01 -5.23
C LEU A 13 -4.51 6.46 -6.26
N LEU A 14 -5.81 6.74 -6.11
CA LEU A 14 -6.85 6.17 -6.99
C LEU A 14 -6.67 6.61 -8.44
N THR A 15 -6.49 7.91 -8.68
CA THR A 15 -6.30 8.45 -10.02
C THR A 15 -5.08 7.84 -10.70
N GLU A 16 -3.95 7.78 -9.99
CA GLU A 16 -2.70 7.25 -10.54
C GLU A 16 -2.78 5.74 -10.84
N LEU A 17 -3.48 4.97 -10.00
CA LEU A 17 -3.72 3.55 -10.25
C LEU A 17 -4.62 3.35 -11.49
N LEU A 18 -5.69 4.13 -11.61
CA LEU A 18 -6.60 4.06 -12.77
C LEU A 18 -5.89 4.43 -14.07
N GLU A 19 -5.06 5.48 -14.06
CA GLU A 19 -4.27 5.89 -15.22
C GLU A 19 -3.29 4.80 -15.63
N ARG A 20 -2.53 4.22 -14.67
CA ARG A 20 -1.63 3.09 -14.97
C ARG A 20 -2.37 1.89 -15.51
N ALA A 21 -3.49 1.52 -14.89
CA ALA A 21 -4.27 0.36 -15.27
C ALA A 21 -4.83 0.51 -16.68
N LYS A 22 -5.45 1.64 -17.01
CA LYS A 22 -5.98 1.92 -18.35
C LYS A 22 -4.88 2.00 -19.40
N GLY A 23 -3.71 2.55 -19.06
CA GLY A 23 -2.58 2.58 -20.00
C GLY A 23 -1.89 1.23 -20.24
N SER A 24 -2.14 0.22 -19.40
CA SER A 24 -1.37 -1.03 -19.39
C SER A 24 -2.19 -2.31 -19.60
N LEU A 25 -3.51 -2.24 -19.44
CA LEU A 25 -4.40 -3.40 -19.54
C LEU A 25 -5.23 -3.33 -20.82
N GLU A 26 -5.41 -4.46 -21.49
CA GLU A 26 -6.21 -4.53 -22.72
C GLU A 26 -7.72 -4.43 -22.46
N ASN A 27 -8.17 -4.71 -21.23
CA ASN A 27 -9.58 -4.66 -20.78
C ASN A 27 -9.88 -3.40 -19.96
N GLU A 28 -9.56 -2.23 -20.50
CA GLU A 28 -9.71 -0.94 -19.83
C GLU A 28 -11.14 -0.67 -19.32
N GLU A 29 -12.15 -1.18 -20.03
CA GLU A 29 -13.57 -1.03 -19.70
C GLU A 29 -13.96 -1.72 -18.39
N GLU A 30 -13.24 -2.75 -17.97
CA GLU A 30 -13.47 -3.46 -16.72
C GLU A 30 -12.82 -2.75 -15.51
N VAL A 31 -11.89 -1.83 -15.78
CA VAL A 31 -11.19 -1.03 -14.77
C VAL A 31 -12.13 0.07 -14.24
N SER A 32 -12.88 -0.26 -13.19
CA SER A 32 -13.75 0.68 -12.48
C SER A 32 -13.11 1.25 -11.21
N GLU A 33 -13.56 2.44 -10.78
CA GLU A 33 -13.13 3.05 -9.51
C GLU A 33 -13.35 2.09 -8.33
N ALA A 34 -14.46 1.35 -8.32
CA ALA A 34 -14.79 0.41 -7.24
C ALA A 34 -13.77 -0.74 -7.13
N VAL A 35 -13.31 -1.28 -8.25
CA VAL A 35 -12.33 -2.38 -8.26
C VAL A 35 -10.95 -1.87 -7.88
N ALA A 36 -10.56 -0.69 -8.40
CA ALA A 36 -9.30 -0.04 -8.04
C ALA A 36 -9.25 0.32 -6.54
N THR A 37 -10.35 0.81 -5.96
CA THR A 37 -10.46 1.09 -4.52
C THR A 37 -10.30 -0.17 -3.67
N ARG A 38 -10.83 -1.33 -4.11
CA ARG A 38 -10.60 -2.60 -3.40
C ARG A 38 -9.13 -3.00 -3.38
N ALA A 39 -8.45 -2.88 -4.52
CA ALA A 39 -7.02 -3.17 -4.62
C ALA A 39 -6.18 -2.22 -3.74
N LEU A 40 -6.55 -0.93 -3.68
CA LEU A 40 -5.91 0.06 -2.81
C LEU A 40 -6.17 -0.20 -1.33
N LYS A 41 -7.34 -0.70 -0.96
CA LYS A 41 -7.64 -1.09 0.43
C LYS A 41 -6.73 -2.23 0.89
N GLU A 42 -6.58 -3.28 0.07
CA GLU A 42 -5.67 -4.39 0.37
C GLU A 42 -4.21 -3.93 0.45
N MET A 43 -3.83 -2.94 -0.37
CA MET A 43 -2.52 -2.30 -0.29
C MET A 43 -2.34 -1.55 1.05
N GLU A 44 -3.31 -0.74 1.46
CA GLU A 44 -3.25 -0.01 2.74
C GLU A 44 -3.15 -0.98 3.94
N GLU A 45 -3.85 -2.11 3.89
CA GLU A 45 -3.71 -3.19 4.87
C GLU A 45 -2.30 -3.77 4.88
N ALA A 46 -1.68 -3.96 3.71
CA ALA A 46 -0.33 -4.52 3.59
C ALA A 46 0.77 -3.56 4.09
N VAL A 47 0.58 -2.24 3.93
CA VAL A 47 1.57 -1.22 4.33
C VAL A 47 1.28 -0.59 5.69
N LEU A 48 0.30 -1.13 6.43
CA LEU A 48 -0.15 -0.59 7.70
C LEU A 48 1.02 -0.30 8.66
N ASN A 49 1.03 0.91 9.23
CA ASN A 49 2.07 1.41 10.14
C ASN A 49 3.49 1.48 9.55
N LYS A 50 3.65 1.43 8.22
CA LYS A 50 4.94 1.51 7.54
C LYS A 50 5.01 2.71 6.61
N LYS A 51 6.17 3.36 6.59
CA LYS A 51 6.47 4.45 5.65
C LYS A 51 6.93 3.86 4.33
N VAL A 52 5.96 3.50 3.49
CA VAL A 52 6.18 2.91 2.17
C VAL A 52 6.04 3.97 1.06
N PRO A 53 6.99 4.08 0.11
CA PRO A 53 6.86 4.98 -1.02
C PRO A 53 5.65 4.68 -1.91
N ASN A 54 5.03 5.73 -2.49
CA ASN A 54 3.82 5.59 -3.32
C ASN A 54 4.00 4.65 -4.53
N PHE A 55 5.18 4.63 -5.15
CA PHE A 55 5.42 3.74 -6.29
C PHE A 55 5.35 2.26 -5.88
N ILE A 56 5.89 1.90 -4.70
CA ILE A 56 5.78 0.53 -4.16
C ILE A 56 4.33 0.18 -3.84
N LYS A 57 3.58 1.14 -3.26
CA LYS A 57 2.14 0.99 -3.01
C LYS A 57 1.40 0.70 -4.32
N LEU A 58 1.71 1.43 -5.38
CA LEU A 58 1.06 1.30 -6.68
C LEU A 58 1.43 -0.01 -7.39
N ASP A 59 2.68 -0.44 -7.31
CA ASP A 59 3.14 -1.73 -7.84
C ASP A 59 2.37 -2.89 -7.19
N PHE A 60 2.22 -2.85 -5.86
CA PHE A 60 1.41 -3.83 -5.13
C PHE A 60 -0.07 -3.77 -5.56
N ALA A 61 -0.65 -2.56 -5.57
CA ALA A 61 -2.06 -2.37 -5.90
C ALA A 61 -2.38 -2.77 -7.35
N MET A 62 -1.46 -2.59 -8.29
CA MET A 62 -1.63 -2.99 -9.70
C MET A 62 -1.76 -4.50 -9.84
N VAL A 63 -0.93 -5.27 -9.12
CA VAL A 63 -1.02 -6.74 -9.14
C VAL A 63 -2.31 -7.22 -8.47
N ARG A 64 -2.73 -6.59 -7.35
CA ARG A 64 -4.03 -6.88 -6.72
C ARG A 64 -5.20 -6.55 -7.65
N LEU A 65 -5.12 -5.44 -8.38
CA LEU A 65 -6.13 -5.05 -9.36
C LEU A 65 -6.28 -6.12 -10.45
N LYS A 66 -5.17 -6.62 -11.00
CA LYS A 66 -5.19 -7.72 -12.00
C LYS A 66 -5.91 -8.96 -11.46
N LEU A 67 -5.66 -9.34 -10.21
CA LEU A 67 -6.36 -10.46 -9.57
C LEU A 67 -7.87 -10.23 -9.45
N TRP A 68 -8.31 -9.02 -9.08
CA TRP A 68 -9.73 -8.67 -9.02
C TRP A 68 -10.41 -8.69 -10.39
N LEU A 69 -9.67 -8.29 -11.43
CA LEU A 69 -10.11 -8.37 -12.83
C LEU A 69 -9.98 -9.79 -13.41
N LYS A 70 -9.51 -10.76 -12.62
CA LYS A 70 -9.29 -12.17 -13.04
C LYS A 70 -8.33 -12.28 -14.24
N ILE A 71 -7.43 -11.31 -14.38
CA ILE A 71 -6.36 -11.33 -15.37
C ILE A 71 -5.26 -12.25 -14.83
N GLY A 72 -4.76 -13.15 -15.69
CA GLY A 72 -3.62 -14.00 -15.35
C GLY A 72 -2.38 -13.17 -15.03
N LEU A 73 -1.66 -13.52 -13.98
CA LEU A 73 -0.40 -12.87 -13.65
C LEU A 73 0.72 -13.43 -14.51
N SER A 74 1.55 -12.55 -15.06
CA SER A 74 2.80 -12.93 -15.72
C SER A 74 3.93 -13.14 -14.71
N GLU A 75 5.04 -13.74 -15.15
CA GLU A 75 6.27 -13.82 -14.33
C GLU A 75 6.75 -12.41 -13.91
N GLU A 76 6.58 -11.41 -14.78
CA GLU A 76 6.92 -10.01 -14.47
C GLU A 76 6.05 -9.44 -13.34
N ASP A 77 4.75 -9.77 -13.32
CA ASP A 77 3.82 -9.37 -12.26
C ASP A 77 4.21 -10.00 -10.92
N GLU A 78 4.57 -11.28 -10.93
CA GLU A 78 5.07 -11.96 -9.73
C GLU A 78 6.38 -11.34 -9.24
N MET A 79 7.32 -11.04 -10.14
CA MET A 79 8.56 -10.35 -9.80
C MET A 79 8.30 -8.96 -9.22
N LEU A 80 7.35 -8.22 -9.78
CA LEU A 80 6.96 -6.88 -9.31
C LEU A 80 6.35 -6.96 -7.92
N LEU A 81 5.40 -7.88 -7.69
CA LEU A 81 4.79 -8.10 -6.39
C LEU A 81 5.82 -8.50 -5.34
N ASN A 82 6.74 -9.40 -5.69
CA ASN A 82 7.80 -9.84 -4.78
C ASN A 82 8.75 -8.70 -4.40
N LYS A 83 9.09 -7.81 -5.34
CA LYS A 83 9.88 -6.60 -5.05
C LYS A 83 9.12 -5.65 -4.13
N ALA A 84 7.84 -5.43 -4.39
CA ALA A 84 6.99 -4.58 -3.56
C ALA A 84 6.87 -5.14 -2.13
N LEU A 85 6.60 -6.43 -1.98
CA LEU A 85 6.53 -7.11 -0.69
C LEU A 85 7.84 -6.98 0.10
N LYS A 86 9.00 -7.21 -0.53
CA LYS A 86 10.30 -7.02 0.12
C LYS A 86 10.53 -5.57 0.54
N ALA A 87 10.14 -4.61 -0.29
CA ALA A 87 10.26 -3.19 0.05
C ALA A 87 9.34 -2.82 1.22
N ILE A 88 8.12 -3.34 1.27
CA ILE A 88 7.18 -3.16 2.38
C ILE A 88 7.71 -3.83 3.65
N GLU A 89 8.28 -5.03 3.56
CA GLU A 89 8.88 -5.72 4.70
C GLU A 89 9.97 -4.88 5.35
N ASN A 90 10.88 -4.32 4.54
CA ASN A 90 12.02 -3.52 4.97
C ASN A 90 11.69 -2.04 5.25
N ALA A 91 10.44 -1.60 5.03
CA ALA A 91 10.07 -0.21 5.23
C ALA A 91 10.09 0.16 6.72
N PRO A 92 10.57 1.36 7.09
CA PRO A 92 10.58 1.79 8.48
C PRO A 92 9.16 1.97 9.00
N LEU A 93 8.96 1.65 10.27
CA LEU A 93 7.70 1.93 10.97
C LEU A 93 7.45 3.44 11.00
N ILE A 94 6.18 3.83 10.89
CA ILE A 94 5.76 5.21 11.15
C ILE A 94 5.94 5.44 12.64
N GLN A 95 6.98 6.19 13.01
CA GLN A 95 7.16 6.62 14.39
C GLN A 95 6.10 7.68 14.68
N GLU A 96 5.12 7.36 15.52
CA GLU A 96 4.39 8.40 16.24
C GLU A 96 5.42 9.10 17.15
N GLU A 97 5.66 10.39 16.94
CA GLU A 97 6.77 11.20 17.49
C GLU A 97 6.87 11.21 19.04
N GLY A 98 6.03 10.47 19.78
CA GLY A 98 5.96 10.51 21.23
C GLY A 98 6.61 9.34 22.00
N LEU A 99 6.65 8.10 21.47
CA LEU A 99 6.92 6.92 22.32
C LEU A 99 8.30 6.24 22.13
N GLU A 100 8.83 6.20 20.91
CA GLU A 100 10.07 5.45 20.61
C GLU A 100 11.34 6.22 21.02
N SER A 101 11.28 7.56 21.06
CA SER A 101 12.36 8.39 21.58
C SER A 101 12.71 8.00 23.03
N ALA A 102 11.70 7.81 23.89
CA ALA A 102 11.90 7.38 25.28
C ALA A 102 12.57 6.00 25.41
N LYS A 103 12.22 5.03 24.56
CA LYS A 103 12.85 3.69 24.60
C LYS A 103 14.31 3.73 24.17
N CYS A 104 14.64 4.50 23.13
CA CYS A 104 16.03 4.70 22.69
C CYS A 104 16.90 5.39 23.75
N TYR A 105 16.34 6.31 24.55
CA TYR A 105 17.06 6.90 25.68
C TYR A 105 17.30 5.88 26.81
N LEU A 106 16.29 5.08 27.17
CA LEU A 106 16.41 4.09 28.25
C LEU A 106 17.42 2.97 27.94
N VAL A 107 17.58 2.60 26.67
CA VAL A 107 18.60 1.61 26.26
C VAL A 107 20.01 2.22 26.39
N LYS A 108 20.21 3.47 25.98
CA LYS A 108 21.51 4.16 26.10
C LYS A 108 21.94 4.40 27.54
N GLU A 109 21.01 4.71 28.45
CA GLU A 109 21.33 4.86 29.88
C GLU A 109 21.82 3.55 30.51
N ARG A 110 21.31 2.40 30.06
CA ARG A 110 21.75 1.08 30.56
C ARG A 110 23.13 0.67 30.04
N GLU A 111 23.47 1.05 28.81
CA GLU A 111 24.80 0.79 28.24
C GLU A 111 25.90 1.66 28.86
N PHE A 112 25.56 2.86 29.37
CA PHE A 112 26.51 3.76 30.04
C PHE A 112 26.79 3.41 31.51
N LEU A 113 26.02 2.50 32.11
CA LEU A 113 26.12 2.10 33.52
C LEU A 113 26.80 0.73 33.74
N ILE A 114 27.41 0.16 32.71
CA ILE A 114 28.26 -1.05 32.76
C ILE A 114 29.70 -0.63 32.49
#